data_AF-A0A2I1G8L8-F1
#
_entry.id   AF-A0A2I1G8L8-F1
#
_cell.length_a   1.000
_cell.length_b   1.000
_cell.length_c   1.000
_cell.angle_alpha   90.00
_cell.angle_beta   90.00
_cell.angle_gamma   90.00
#
_symmetry.space_group_name_H-M   'P 1'
#
loop_
_entity.id
_entity.type
_entity.pdbx_description
1 polymer ?
#
loop_
_entity_poly.entity_id
_entity_poly.type
_entity_poly.pdbx_seq_one_letter_code
_entity_poly.pdbx_strand_id
1 'polypeptide(L)'
;MSILNLGLQGVALKRLELIENIANIQDMLNNRTERLVLKDKKFKCHRSASEETITKLFEIKKCNNPTCPYCKPIRLPSQEFHDLSFLSDPIPSQENTDHYAAFQSIYGTETTEEYRPTYMQSQANAEPIPKSILVVGKIRGYIDCEDCKKRRLHQFFPDDHYLKEVVFVRTRINCDSPIEVLYYSSCKSGNYPICYYCGKSEGLVVPPESLKQRFKQIYPLCEMCIDNRKGFHTKGEIKTNGHASKRRKT
;
A
#
# COMPACT_ATOMS: atom_id res chain seq x y z
N MET A 1 -7.57 8.23 -41.95
CA MET A 1 -8.06 8.35 -40.56
C MET A 1 -6.88 8.12 -39.63
N SER A 2 -6.31 9.18 -39.05
CA SER A 2 -5.05 9.09 -38.29
C SER A 2 -5.25 8.38 -36.94
N ILE A 3 -4.25 7.59 -36.55
CA ILE A 3 -4.17 6.86 -35.26
C ILE A 3 -4.36 7.80 -34.05
N LEU A 4 -4.04 9.09 -34.21
CA LEU A 4 -4.26 10.14 -33.23
C LEU A 4 -5.73 10.36 -32.87
N ASN A 5 -6.66 10.21 -33.83
CA ASN A 5 -8.09 10.39 -33.56
C ASN A 5 -8.69 9.23 -32.75
N LEU A 6 -8.22 8.00 -32.97
CA LEU A 6 -8.64 6.82 -32.21
C LEU A 6 -8.11 6.86 -30.76
N GLY A 7 -6.88 7.35 -30.58
CA GLY A 7 -6.29 7.55 -29.25
C GLY A 7 -7.03 8.61 -28.41
N LEU A 8 -7.40 9.74 -29.01
CA LEU A 8 -8.18 10.79 -28.34
C LEU A 8 -9.59 10.34 -27.98
N GLN A 9 -10.24 9.53 -28.83
CA GLN A 9 -11.53 8.92 -28.52
C GLN A 9 -11.46 7.94 -27.34
N GLY A 10 -10.40 7.12 -27.26
CA GLY A 10 -10.20 6.18 -26.16
C GLY A 10 -9.95 6.85 -24.80
N VAL A 11 -9.23 7.98 -24.78
CA VAL A 11 -9.02 8.78 -23.55
C VAL A 11 -10.30 9.48 -23.11
N ALA A 12 -11.10 9.99 -24.05
CA ALA A 12 -12.40 10.58 -23.75
C ALA A 12 -13.39 9.55 -23.18
N LEU A 13 -13.40 8.33 -23.72
CA LEU A 13 -14.27 7.24 -23.25
C LEU A 13 -13.95 6.82 -21.82
N LYS A 14 -12.66 6.64 -21.49
CA LYS A 14 -12.23 6.30 -20.11
C LYS A 14 -12.50 7.42 -19.10
N ARG A 15 -12.45 8.69 -19.54
CA ARG A 15 -12.80 9.83 -18.69
C ARG A 15 -14.29 9.85 -18.36
N LEU A 16 -15.15 9.54 -19.34
CA LEU A 16 -16.60 9.45 -19.13
C LEU A 16 -16.96 8.29 -18.19
N GLU A 17 -16.35 7.12 -18.39
CA GLU A 17 -16.56 5.94 -17.55
C GLU A 17 -16.13 6.20 -16.08
N LEU A 18 -15.02 6.91 -15.86
CA LEU A 18 -14.60 7.30 -14.52
C LEU A 18 -15.57 8.30 -13.87
N ILE A 19 -16.09 9.27 -14.63
CA ILE A 19 -17.07 10.24 -14.12
C ILE A 19 -18.38 9.54 -13.73
N GLU A 20 -18.85 8.60 -14.54
CA GLU A 20 -20.07 7.84 -14.28
C GLU A 20 -19.93 6.95 -13.04
N ASN A 21 -18.79 6.27 -12.89
CA ASN A 21 -18.51 5.44 -11.72
C ASN A 21 -18.45 6.27 -10.43
N ILE A 22 -17.85 7.46 -10.46
CA ILE A 22 -17.82 8.37 -9.31
C ILE A 22 -19.24 8.85 -8.97
N ALA A 23 -20.06 9.19 -9.98
CA ALA A 23 -21.44 9.61 -9.77
C ALA A 23 -22.28 8.49 -9.14
N ASN A 24 -22.12 7.23 -9.58
CA ASN A 24 -22.83 6.08 -9.02
C ASN A 24 -22.45 5.82 -7.55
N ILE A 25 -21.17 5.94 -7.21
CA ILE A 25 -20.71 5.81 -5.82
C ILE A 25 -21.26 6.95 -4.95
N GLN A 26 -21.28 8.17 -5.47
CA GLN A 26 -21.83 9.33 -4.77
C GLN A 26 -23.34 9.15 -4.50
N ASP A 27 -24.10 8.67 -5.48
CA ASP A 27 -25.53 8.42 -5.33
C ASP A 27 -25.81 7.32 -4.31
N MET A 28 -25.06 6.21 -4.35
CA MET A 28 -25.13 5.15 -3.35
C MET A 28 -24.86 5.68 -1.93
N LEU A 29 -23.83 6.52 -1.75
CA LEU A 29 -23.48 7.09 -0.45
C LEU A 29 -24.53 8.11 0.03
N ASN A 30 -25.07 8.92 -0.87
CA ASN A 30 -26.14 9.86 -0.55
C ASN A 30 -27.41 9.13 -0.12
N ASN A 31 -27.83 8.09 -0.85
CA ASN A 31 -29.00 7.28 -0.51
C ASN A 31 -28.86 6.64 0.87
N ARG A 32 -27.68 6.09 1.19
CA ARG A 32 -27.40 5.53 2.52
C ARG A 32 -27.49 6.58 3.61
N THR A 33 -26.95 7.78 3.36
CA THR A 33 -26.87 8.86 4.35
C THR A 33 -28.23 9.52 4.61
N GLU A 34 -29.06 9.70 3.57
CA GLU A 34 -30.42 10.25 3.71
C GLU A 34 -31.36 9.34 4.52
N ARG A 35 -31.06 8.04 4.56
CA ARG A 35 -31.79 7.04 5.36
C ARG A 35 -31.36 7.02 6.83
N LEU A 36 -30.25 7.68 7.18
CA LEU A 36 -29.82 7.81 8.56
C LEU A 36 -30.60 8.95 9.23
N VAL A 37 -31.03 8.69 10.47
CA VAL A 37 -31.74 9.65 11.31
C VAL A 37 -31.10 9.63 12.69
N LEU A 38 -30.71 10.79 13.19
CA LEU A 38 -30.22 10.95 14.56
C LEU A 38 -31.12 11.94 15.29
N LYS A 39 -31.78 11.49 16.36
CA LYS A 39 -32.73 12.29 17.16
C LYS A 39 -33.83 12.91 16.29
N ASP A 40 -34.46 12.10 15.45
CA ASP A 40 -35.53 12.47 14.51
C ASP A 40 -35.15 13.52 13.45
N LYS A 41 -33.85 13.82 13.31
CA LYS A 41 -33.32 14.68 12.27
C LYS A 41 -32.57 13.85 11.24
N LYS A 42 -32.96 13.98 9.98
CA LYS A 42 -32.26 13.39 8.84
C LYS A 42 -30.91 14.09 8.66
N PHE A 43 -29.89 13.32 8.29
CA PHE A 43 -28.62 13.90 7.87
C PHE A 43 -28.80 14.62 6.52
N LYS A 44 -28.11 15.76 6.37
CA LYS A 44 -28.08 16.51 5.11
C LYS A 44 -26.82 16.15 4.35
N CYS A 45 -26.98 15.67 3.13
CA CYS A 45 -25.88 15.50 2.19
C CYS A 45 -25.60 16.85 1.51
N HIS A 46 -24.38 17.36 1.66
CA HIS A 46 -23.91 18.51 0.89
C HIS A 46 -23.31 18.01 -0.42
N ARG A 47 -23.52 18.75 -1.52
CA ARG A 47 -22.87 18.45 -2.80
C ARG A 47 -21.36 18.50 -2.63
N SER A 48 -20.65 17.69 -3.42
CA SER A 48 -19.20 17.75 -3.52
C SER A 48 -18.75 19.19 -3.76
N ALA A 49 -17.67 19.60 -3.10
CA ALA A 49 -17.04 20.90 -3.35
C ALA A 49 -16.72 21.02 -4.84
N SER A 50 -16.99 22.19 -5.45
CA SER A 50 -16.63 22.42 -6.85
C SER A 50 -15.12 22.29 -7.04
N GLU A 51 -14.67 22.00 -8.26
CA GLU A 51 -13.23 21.96 -8.57
C GLU A 51 -12.53 23.27 -8.14
N GLU A 52 -13.25 24.40 -8.24
CA GLU A 52 -12.79 25.72 -7.81
C GLU A 52 -12.66 25.84 -6.28
N THR A 53 -13.62 25.31 -5.52
CA THR A 53 -13.58 25.27 -4.05
C THR A 53 -12.51 24.31 -3.54
N ILE A 54 -12.34 23.14 -4.17
CA ILE A 54 -11.28 22.17 -3.86
C ILE A 54 -9.90 22.79 -4.16
N THR A 55 -9.77 23.49 -5.30
CA THR A 55 -8.52 24.19 -5.67
C THR A 55 -8.16 25.28 -4.66
N LYS A 56 -9.15 26.00 -4.11
CA LYS A 56 -8.94 27.00 -3.04
C LYS A 56 -8.60 26.38 -1.69
N LEU A 57 -9.06 25.16 -1.40
CA LEU A 57 -8.86 24.50 -0.12
C LEU A 57 -7.49 23.81 -0.01
N PHE A 58 -6.92 23.39 -1.14
CA PHE A 58 -5.64 22.67 -1.22
C PHE A 58 -4.61 23.46 -2.03
N GLU A 59 -4.09 24.55 -1.47
CA GLU A 59 -2.85 25.17 -1.97
C GLU A 59 -1.65 24.36 -1.48
N ILE A 60 -1.51 23.15 -2.01
CA ILE A 60 -0.29 22.35 -1.91
C ILE A 60 0.77 23.07 -2.76
N LYS A 61 1.98 23.25 -2.22
CA LYS A 61 3.09 23.83 -2.98
C LYS A 61 3.26 23.05 -4.28
N LYS A 62 3.12 23.75 -5.41
CA LYS A 62 3.16 23.15 -6.74
C LYS A 62 4.52 22.49 -6.98
N CYS A 63 4.52 21.42 -7.77
CA CYS A 63 5.71 20.62 -8.07
C CYS A 63 6.81 21.35 -8.88
N ASN A 64 6.60 22.61 -9.27
CA ASN A 64 7.49 23.44 -10.09
C ASN A 64 7.93 22.82 -11.43
N ASN A 65 7.30 21.74 -11.87
CA ASN A 65 7.57 21.11 -13.14
C ASN A 65 6.64 21.69 -14.22
N PRO A 66 7.16 22.37 -15.26
CA PRO A 66 6.35 23.00 -16.31
C PRO A 66 5.59 21.98 -17.18
N THR A 67 5.97 20.70 -17.14
CA THR A 67 5.30 19.63 -17.90
C THR A 67 4.33 18.81 -17.04
N CYS A 68 4.12 19.19 -15.78
CA CYS A 68 3.21 18.44 -14.91
C CYS A 68 1.75 18.62 -15.36
N PRO A 69 1.02 17.53 -15.67
CA PRO A 69 -0.37 17.63 -16.12
C PRO A 69 -1.35 18.03 -15.00
N TYR A 70 -0.91 18.00 -13.74
CA TYR A 70 -1.74 18.30 -12.57
C TYR A 70 -1.45 19.68 -11.97
N CYS A 71 -0.19 20.11 -11.97
CA CYS A 71 0.21 21.42 -11.45
C CYS A 71 -0.18 22.51 -12.47
N LYS A 72 -1.35 23.16 -12.31
CA LYS A 72 -1.70 24.38 -13.07
C LYS A 72 -0.56 25.41 -12.96
N PRO A 73 -0.36 26.31 -13.94
CA PRO A 73 0.72 27.31 -13.90
C PRO A 73 0.80 28.05 -12.56
N ILE A 74 2.01 28.24 -12.04
CA ILE A 74 2.25 28.97 -10.79
C ILE A 74 1.73 30.41 -10.99
N ARG A 75 0.88 30.87 -10.07
CA ARG A 75 0.27 32.21 -10.14
C ARG A 75 1.10 33.28 -9.42
N LEU A 76 1.97 32.85 -8.51
CA LEU A 76 2.91 33.73 -7.81
C LEU A 76 4.12 34.04 -8.69
N PRO A 77 4.78 35.20 -8.50
CA PRO A 77 6.09 35.47 -9.07
C PRO A 77 7.08 34.35 -8.72
N SER A 78 7.94 33.98 -9.67
CA SER A 78 8.87 32.84 -9.49
C SER A 78 9.73 32.98 -8.24
N GLN A 79 10.18 34.19 -7.93
CA GLN A 79 11.03 34.46 -6.76
C GLN A 79 10.29 34.20 -5.43
N GLU A 80 9.08 34.73 -5.27
CA GLU A 80 8.25 34.46 -4.08
C GLU A 80 7.89 32.97 -3.95
N PHE A 81 7.63 32.30 -5.08
CA PHE A 81 7.32 30.87 -5.06
C PHE A 81 8.52 30.00 -4.66
N HIS A 82 9.73 30.39 -5.07
CA HIS A 82 10.96 29.70 -4.69
C HIS A 82 11.26 29.83 -3.19
N ASP A 83 10.91 30.96 -2.58
CA ASP A 83 11.15 31.24 -1.16
C ASP A 83 10.15 30.52 -0.23
N LEU A 84 9.00 30.05 -0.76
CA LEU A 84 8.04 29.26 0.02
C LEU A 84 8.59 27.88 0.33
N SER A 85 8.59 27.49 1.61
CA SER A 85 8.84 26.11 2.03
C SER A 85 7.54 25.28 2.00
N PHE A 86 7.67 23.95 1.90
CA PHE A 86 6.52 23.06 2.12
C PHE A 86 6.01 23.22 3.56
N LEU A 87 4.72 22.94 3.78
CA LEU A 87 4.18 22.89 5.13
C LEU A 87 4.91 21.78 5.90
N SER A 88 5.44 22.15 7.06
CA SER A 88 6.14 21.25 7.96
C SER A 88 5.16 20.25 8.58
N ASP A 89 5.62 19.01 8.75
CA ASP A 89 4.89 17.96 9.43
C ASP A 89 4.73 18.30 10.92
N PRO A 90 3.68 17.78 11.60
CA PRO A 90 3.50 17.99 13.02
C PRO A 90 4.67 17.39 13.81
N ILE A 91 5.39 18.23 14.58
CA ILE A 91 6.48 17.83 15.51
C ILE A 91 6.12 18.33 16.91
N PRO A 92 6.35 17.56 17.99
CA PRO A 92 6.10 18.00 19.35
C PRO A 92 6.93 19.23 19.72
N SER A 93 6.37 20.12 20.53
CA SER A 93 7.07 21.27 21.07
C SER A 93 8.19 20.82 22.01
N GLN A 94 9.31 21.54 21.99
CA GLN A 94 10.45 21.30 22.89
C GLN A 94 10.11 21.64 24.34
N GLU A 95 9.20 22.60 24.57
CA GLU A 95 8.83 23.06 25.90
C GLU A 95 7.66 22.25 26.49
N ASN A 96 6.78 21.70 25.63
CA ASN A 96 5.64 20.91 26.07
C ASN A 96 5.32 19.81 25.06
N THR A 97 5.66 18.57 25.41
CA THR A 97 5.47 17.39 24.56
C THR A 97 4.00 17.04 24.27
N ASP A 98 3.05 17.61 25.02
CA ASP A 98 1.61 17.41 24.78
C ASP A 98 1.05 18.33 23.69
N HIS A 99 1.87 19.26 23.18
CA HIS A 99 1.49 20.18 22.11
C HIS A 99 2.48 20.11 20.95
N TYR A 100 2.00 20.43 19.74
CA TYR A 100 2.87 20.61 18.59
C TYR A 100 3.66 21.91 18.67
N ALA A 101 4.85 21.91 18.08
CA ALA A 101 5.69 23.07 17.92
C ALA A 101 4.97 24.15 17.10
N ALA A 102 5.21 25.42 17.44
CA ALA A 102 4.60 26.54 16.74
C ALA A 102 5.07 26.59 15.27
N PHE A 103 4.16 26.93 14.36
CA PHE A 103 4.45 26.98 12.92
C PHE A 103 5.70 27.79 12.59
N GLN A 104 5.85 28.99 13.16
CA GLN A 104 6.99 29.88 12.93
C GLN A 104 8.34 29.25 13.33
N SER A 105 8.34 28.33 14.29
CA SER A 105 9.56 27.66 14.74
C SER A 105 9.99 26.49 13.84
N ILE A 106 9.06 25.93 13.07
CA ILE A 106 9.28 24.73 12.23
C ILE A 106 9.17 25.00 10.73
N TYR A 107 8.65 26.16 10.32
CA TYR A 107 8.47 26.46 8.91
C TYR A 107 9.83 26.56 8.19
N GLY A 108 10.01 25.75 7.15
CA GLY A 108 11.27 25.69 6.40
C GLY A 108 12.35 24.77 6.98
N THR A 109 12.06 24.05 8.06
CA THR A 109 12.93 22.97 8.55
C THR A 109 12.54 21.61 7.96
N GLU A 110 13.46 20.66 7.88
CA GLU A 110 13.11 19.27 7.58
C GLU A 110 12.30 18.65 8.72
N THR A 111 11.19 18.02 8.38
CA THR A 111 10.27 17.37 9.32
C THR A 111 9.94 15.95 8.86
N THR A 112 9.32 15.15 9.73
CA THR A 112 8.84 13.82 9.37
C THR A 112 7.43 13.56 9.89
N GLU A 113 6.72 12.62 9.24
CA GLU A 113 5.35 12.21 9.58
C GLU A 113 5.25 11.36 10.87
N GLU A 114 6.33 11.18 11.62
CA GLU A 114 6.42 10.25 12.74
C GLU A 114 5.45 10.55 13.89
N TYR A 115 5.14 11.84 14.12
CA TYR A 115 4.23 12.30 15.18
C TYR A 115 2.81 12.58 14.68
N ARG A 116 2.47 12.13 13.48
CA ARG A 116 1.10 12.18 12.97
C ARG A 116 0.22 11.22 13.78
N PRO A 117 -0.89 11.67 14.40
CA PRO A 117 -1.69 10.83 15.33
C PRO A 117 -2.20 9.54 14.69
N THR A 118 -2.61 9.60 13.42
CA THR A 118 -3.08 8.44 12.65
C THR A 118 -1.97 7.41 12.46
N TYR A 119 -0.73 7.87 12.22
CA TYR A 119 0.44 7.01 12.07
C TYR A 119 0.77 6.33 13.41
N MET A 120 0.81 7.09 14.50
CA MET A 120 1.06 6.57 15.85
C MET A 120 0.01 5.51 16.27
N GLN A 121 -1.28 5.79 16.05
CA GLN A 121 -2.36 4.82 16.34
C GLN A 121 -2.22 3.54 15.50
N SER A 122 -1.82 3.66 14.22
CA SER A 122 -1.60 2.49 13.36
C SER A 122 -0.42 1.61 13.82
N GLN A 123 0.54 2.18 14.55
CA GLN A 123 1.67 1.45 15.13
C GLN A 123 1.26 0.79 16.45
N ALA A 124 0.58 1.53 17.32
CA ALA A 124 0.14 1.05 18.63
C ALA A 124 -0.91 -0.06 18.56
N ASN A 125 -1.86 0.04 17.62
CA ASN A 125 -2.96 -0.91 17.44
C ASN A 125 -2.62 -2.06 16.47
N ALA A 126 -1.34 -2.25 16.14
CA ALA A 126 -0.93 -3.33 15.28
C ALA A 126 -1.06 -4.67 16.03
N GLU A 127 -2.24 -5.29 16.03
CA GLU A 127 -2.40 -6.64 16.58
C GLU A 127 -1.62 -7.67 15.75
N PRO A 128 -0.83 -8.56 16.37
CA PRO A 128 -0.24 -9.70 15.66
C PRO A 128 -1.36 -10.58 15.12
N ILE A 129 -1.35 -10.85 13.81
CA ILE A 129 -2.35 -11.73 13.18
C ILE A 129 -2.35 -13.09 13.91
N PRO A 130 -3.49 -13.55 14.45
CA PRO A 130 -3.60 -14.88 15.02
C PRO A 130 -3.18 -15.95 14.00
N LYS A 131 -2.21 -16.79 14.35
CA LYS A 131 -1.66 -17.83 13.46
C LYS A 131 -2.74 -18.80 12.94
N SER A 132 -3.88 -18.90 13.62
CA SER A 132 -5.06 -19.70 13.26
C SER A 132 -5.89 -19.14 12.08
N ILE A 133 -5.69 -17.88 11.69
CA ILE A 133 -6.37 -17.26 10.53
C ILE A 133 -5.64 -17.58 9.22
N LEU A 134 -4.31 -17.75 9.28
CA LEU A 134 -3.43 -18.03 8.13
C LEU A 134 -3.32 -19.53 7.81
N VAL A 135 -4.44 -20.24 7.76
CA VAL A 135 -4.46 -21.65 7.35
C VAL A 135 -4.58 -21.72 5.83
N VAL A 136 -3.70 -22.48 5.18
CA VAL A 136 -3.60 -22.64 3.71
C VAL A 136 -4.97 -22.95 3.07
N GLY A 137 -5.85 -23.68 3.76
CA GLY A 137 -7.21 -24.01 3.30
C GLY A 137 -8.21 -22.84 3.24
N LYS A 138 -7.87 -21.65 3.78
CA LYS A 138 -8.73 -20.45 3.76
C LYS A 138 -8.35 -19.43 2.68
N ILE A 139 -7.35 -19.72 1.85
CA ILE A 139 -6.98 -18.86 0.71
C ILE A 139 -8.06 -19.02 -0.36
N ARG A 140 -8.92 -18.02 -0.53
CA ARG A 140 -10.07 -18.10 -1.44
C ARG A 140 -9.84 -17.45 -2.81
N GLY A 141 -8.87 -16.53 -2.95
CA GLY A 141 -8.54 -15.96 -4.26
C GLY A 141 -7.20 -15.22 -4.29
N TYR A 142 -6.89 -14.72 -5.47
CA TYR A 142 -5.76 -13.83 -5.71
C TYR A 142 -6.28 -12.52 -6.28
N ILE A 143 -5.61 -11.42 -5.95
CA ILE A 143 -5.83 -10.11 -6.55
C ILE A 143 -4.49 -9.59 -7.07
N ASP A 144 -4.47 -9.07 -8.29
CA ASP A 144 -3.27 -8.48 -8.86
C ASP A 144 -3.26 -6.98 -8.55
N CYS A 145 -2.14 -6.48 -7.99
CA CYS A 145 -1.98 -5.05 -7.70
C CYS A 145 -2.00 -4.25 -9.01
N GLU A 146 -2.78 -3.17 -9.08
CA GLU A 146 -2.91 -2.40 -10.32
C GLU A 146 -1.61 -1.67 -10.69
N ASP A 147 -0.84 -1.21 -9.70
CA ASP A 147 0.41 -0.47 -9.95
C ASP A 147 1.57 -1.38 -10.31
N CYS A 148 1.88 -2.37 -9.46
CA CYS A 148 3.06 -3.22 -9.63
C CYS A 148 2.78 -4.57 -10.32
N LYS A 149 1.51 -4.88 -10.59
CA LYS A 149 1.05 -6.16 -11.18
C LYS A 149 1.43 -7.42 -10.40
N LYS A 150 1.91 -7.27 -9.16
CA LYS A 150 2.20 -8.40 -8.27
C LYS A 150 0.89 -9.05 -7.81
N ARG A 151 0.87 -10.37 -7.87
CA ARG A 151 -0.21 -11.19 -7.35
C ARG A 151 -0.18 -11.21 -5.82
N ARG A 152 -1.29 -10.83 -5.20
CA ARG A 152 -1.50 -10.77 -3.75
C ARG A 152 -2.57 -11.77 -3.33
N LEU A 153 -2.40 -12.31 -2.13
CA LEU A 153 -3.38 -13.21 -1.55
C LEU A 153 -4.57 -12.43 -1.04
N HIS A 154 -5.76 -12.81 -1.51
CA HIS A 154 -7.00 -12.26 -0.99
C HIS A 154 -7.70 -13.30 -0.10
N GLN A 155 -7.85 -12.96 1.18
CA GLN A 155 -8.63 -13.74 2.13
C GLN A 155 -10.08 -13.27 2.07
N PHE A 156 -10.94 -14.00 1.36
CA PHE A 156 -12.38 -13.81 1.48
C PHE A 156 -12.87 -14.50 2.77
N PHE A 157 -13.37 -13.71 3.71
CA PHE A 157 -14.31 -14.22 4.70
C PHE A 157 -15.67 -14.41 4.01
N PRO A 158 -16.41 -15.50 4.25
CA PRO A 158 -17.78 -15.61 3.75
C PRO A 158 -18.64 -14.48 4.33
N ASP A 159 -19.68 -14.08 3.61
CA ASP A 159 -20.44 -12.86 3.90
C ASP A 159 -21.09 -12.82 5.29
N ASP A 160 -21.30 -14.00 5.88
CA ASP A 160 -21.86 -14.24 7.21
C ASP A 160 -20.82 -14.31 8.34
N HIS A 161 -19.52 -14.23 8.02
CA HIS A 161 -18.47 -14.37 9.02
C HIS A 161 -18.32 -13.09 9.85
N TYR A 162 -18.50 -13.21 11.17
CA TYR A 162 -18.39 -12.11 12.13
C TYR A 162 -17.06 -11.31 12.08
N LEU A 163 -16.02 -11.86 11.45
CA LEU A 163 -14.72 -11.18 11.25
C LEU A 163 -14.58 -10.38 9.95
N LYS A 164 -15.58 -10.40 9.06
CA LYS A 164 -15.52 -9.74 7.74
C LYS A 164 -15.23 -8.23 7.81
N GLU A 165 -15.69 -7.57 8.87
CA GLU A 165 -15.47 -6.14 9.12
C GLU A 165 -14.52 -5.87 10.30
N VAL A 166 -14.10 -6.93 11.02
CA VAL A 166 -13.29 -6.83 12.25
C VAL A 166 -11.83 -7.17 11.98
N VAL A 167 -11.55 -8.15 11.11
CA VAL A 167 -10.18 -8.51 10.74
C VAL A 167 -9.76 -7.67 9.55
N PHE A 168 -9.16 -6.53 9.86
CA PHE A 168 -8.25 -5.87 8.92
C PHE A 168 -7.04 -6.80 8.73
N VAL A 169 -6.95 -7.43 7.55
CA VAL A 169 -5.69 -8.05 7.13
C VAL A 169 -4.64 -6.95 7.19
N ARG A 170 -3.62 -7.05 8.04
CA ARG A 170 -2.56 -6.03 8.18
C ARG A 170 -2.07 -5.59 6.79
N THR A 171 -2.57 -4.45 6.33
CA THR A 171 -2.32 -3.86 5.02
C THR A 171 -1.05 -3.01 5.05
N ARG A 172 0.05 -3.55 5.60
CA ARG A 172 1.39 -3.03 5.26
C ARG A 172 1.98 -3.82 4.08
N ILE A 173 1.13 -4.37 3.23
CA ILE A 173 1.53 -4.91 1.93
C ILE A 173 1.56 -3.72 0.97
N ASN A 174 2.76 -3.29 0.61
CA ASN A 174 3.00 -2.28 -0.40
C ASN A 174 3.63 -2.92 -1.65
N CYS A 175 3.86 -2.13 -2.69
CA CYS A 175 4.48 -2.61 -3.94
C CYS A 175 5.89 -3.17 -3.71
N ASP A 176 6.61 -2.75 -2.68
CA ASP A 176 7.96 -3.22 -2.34
C ASP A 176 7.95 -4.55 -1.57
N SER A 177 6.83 -4.90 -0.96
CA SER A 177 6.68 -6.13 -0.20
C SER A 177 6.84 -7.35 -1.12
N PRO A 178 7.58 -8.40 -0.70
CA PRO A 178 7.69 -9.64 -1.47
C PRO A 178 6.34 -10.36 -1.57
N ILE A 179 6.25 -11.34 -2.45
CA ILE A 179 5.12 -12.25 -2.57
C ILE A 179 4.96 -13.02 -1.26
N GLU A 180 3.73 -13.09 -0.80
CA GLU A 180 3.36 -13.73 0.44
C GLU A 180 3.77 -15.22 0.43
N VAL A 181 4.45 -15.68 1.49
CA VAL A 181 4.93 -17.07 1.62
C VAL A 181 3.81 -18.11 1.40
N LEU A 182 2.60 -17.77 1.81
CA LEU A 182 1.40 -18.59 1.65
C LEU A 182 1.05 -18.88 0.18
N TYR A 183 1.45 -18.03 -0.77
CA TYR A 183 1.30 -18.29 -2.20
C TYR A 183 1.96 -19.62 -2.56
N TYR A 184 3.21 -19.79 -2.13
CA TYR A 184 4.03 -20.97 -2.42
C TYR A 184 3.60 -22.22 -1.65
N SER A 185 2.90 -22.04 -0.54
CA SER A 185 2.31 -23.15 0.22
C SER A 185 0.89 -23.50 -0.26
N SER A 186 0.26 -22.69 -1.11
CA SER A 186 -1.10 -22.92 -1.58
C SER A 186 -1.12 -23.90 -2.76
N CYS A 187 -1.81 -25.03 -2.60
CA CYS A 187 -2.00 -26.03 -3.66
C CYS A 187 -3.18 -25.68 -4.60
N LYS A 188 -3.32 -24.42 -5.01
CA LYS A 188 -4.38 -24.04 -5.97
C LYS A 188 -3.99 -24.43 -7.40
N SER A 189 -4.97 -24.94 -8.14
CA SER A 189 -4.85 -25.15 -9.58
C SER A 189 -4.54 -23.82 -10.27
N GLY A 190 -3.50 -23.81 -11.11
CA GLY A 190 -3.03 -22.61 -11.82
C GLY A 190 -1.92 -21.83 -11.11
N ASN A 191 -1.45 -22.26 -9.94
CA ASN A 191 -0.22 -21.71 -9.37
C ASN A 191 0.99 -22.19 -10.17
N TYR A 192 1.85 -21.24 -10.53
CA TYR A 192 3.09 -21.47 -11.24
C TYR A 192 4.24 -20.80 -10.47
N PRO A 193 5.50 -21.23 -10.67
CA PRO A 193 6.60 -20.63 -9.97
C PRO A 193 6.76 -19.15 -10.38
N ILE A 194 6.81 -18.27 -9.38
CA ILE A 194 7.07 -16.84 -9.54
C ILE A 194 8.15 -16.39 -8.55
N CYS A 195 8.91 -15.38 -8.94
CA CYS A 195 9.96 -14.79 -8.11
C CYS A 195 9.38 -14.22 -6.81
N TYR A 196 10.03 -14.55 -5.69
CA TYR A 196 9.65 -14.12 -4.35
C TYR A 196 9.55 -12.60 -4.18
N TYR A 197 10.40 -11.83 -4.85
CA TYR A 197 10.41 -10.38 -4.68
C TYR A 197 9.50 -9.65 -5.66
N CYS A 198 9.55 -10.03 -6.94
CA CYS A 198 8.89 -9.26 -8.00
C CYS A 198 7.62 -9.91 -8.55
N GLY A 199 7.34 -11.18 -8.23
CA GLY A 199 6.16 -11.89 -8.72
C GLY A 199 6.16 -12.29 -10.19
N LYS A 200 7.27 -12.09 -10.92
CA LYS A 200 7.43 -12.52 -12.32
C LYS A 200 7.77 -14.01 -12.40
N SER A 201 7.24 -14.71 -13.40
CA SER A 201 7.58 -16.10 -13.73
C SER A 201 8.79 -16.26 -14.65
N GLU A 202 9.21 -15.18 -15.30
CA GLU A 202 10.31 -15.20 -16.28
C GLU A 202 11.68 -15.04 -15.61
N GLY A 203 12.70 -15.64 -16.23
CA GLY A 203 14.10 -15.50 -15.81
C GLY A 203 14.38 -16.06 -14.42
N LEU A 204 13.65 -17.11 -14.00
CA LEU A 204 13.87 -17.76 -12.70
C LEU A 204 15.18 -18.55 -12.71
N VAL A 205 15.99 -18.33 -11.68
CA VAL A 205 17.31 -18.91 -11.53
C VAL A 205 17.23 -20.20 -10.71
N VAL A 206 18.00 -21.20 -11.13
CA VAL A 206 18.12 -22.45 -10.40
C VAL A 206 18.87 -22.19 -9.08
N PRO A 207 18.30 -22.57 -7.92
CA PRO A 207 18.94 -22.36 -6.64
C PRO A 207 20.22 -23.22 -6.51
N PRO A 208 21.30 -22.67 -5.92
CA PRO A 208 22.53 -23.42 -5.63
C PRO A 208 22.29 -24.68 -4.80
N GLU A 209 23.04 -25.74 -5.10
CA GLU A 209 22.90 -27.05 -4.43
C GLU A 209 23.18 -26.96 -2.92
N SER A 210 24.10 -26.09 -2.51
CA SER A 210 24.41 -25.82 -1.11
C SER A 210 23.21 -25.33 -0.31
N LEU A 211 22.31 -24.54 -0.93
CA LEU A 211 21.09 -24.09 -0.29
C LEU A 211 20.07 -25.22 -0.18
N LYS A 212 19.96 -26.08 -1.21
CA LYS A 212 19.02 -27.21 -1.21
C LYS A 212 19.34 -28.22 -0.09
N GLN A 213 20.61 -28.43 0.17
CA GLN A 213 21.08 -29.30 1.25
C GLN A 213 20.84 -28.69 2.64
N ARG A 214 20.76 -27.36 2.74
CA ARG A 214 20.67 -26.65 4.02
C ARG A 214 19.26 -26.24 4.40
N PHE A 215 18.34 -26.05 3.45
CA PHE A 215 17.01 -25.50 3.73
C PHE A 215 15.91 -26.35 3.12
N LYS A 216 14.85 -26.57 3.90
CA LYS A 216 13.65 -27.34 3.48
C LYS A 216 12.87 -26.66 2.37
N GLN A 217 12.87 -25.32 2.34
CA GLN A 217 12.19 -24.54 1.33
C GLN A 217 13.09 -23.39 0.86
N ILE A 218 13.21 -23.27 -0.45
CA ILE A 218 13.86 -22.15 -1.13
C ILE A 218 12.80 -21.50 -2.01
N TYR A 219 12.63 -20.18 -1.90
CA TYR A 219 11.68 -19.45 -2.71
C TYR A 219 12.32 -19.04 -4.04
N PRO A 220 11.59 -19.10 -5.18
CA PRO A 220 12.15 -18.76 -6.48
C PRO A 220 12.67 -17.32 -6.53
N LEU A 221 13.72 -17.10 -7.33
CA LEU A 221 14.37 -15.80 -7.52
C LEU A 221 14.66 -15.62 -9.01
N CYS A 222 14.45 -14.43 -9.56
CA CYS A 222 14.79 -14.14 -10.95
C CYS A 222 16.11 -13.36 -11.09
N GLU A 223 16.72 -13.43 -12.29
CA GLU A 223 17.97 -12.75 -12.64
C GLU A 223 17.92 -11.25 -12.32
N MET A 224 16.86 -10.55 -12.75
CA MET A 224 16.68 -9.13 -12.47
C MET A 224 16.73 -8.81 -10.96
N CYS A 225 16.22 -9.70 -10.11
CA CYS A 225 16.27 -9.48 -8.66
C CYS A 225 17.67 -9.75 -8.09
N ILE A 226 18.44 -10.67 -8.68
CA ILE A 226 19.86 -10.88 -8.35
C ILE A 226 20.67 -9.63 -8.68
N ASP A 227 20.47 -9.05 -9.86
CA ASP A 227 21.14 -7.80 -10.26
C ASP A 227 20.82 -6.65 -9.30
N ASN A 228 19.59 -6.62 -8.79
CA ASN A 228 19.15 -5.73 -7.72
C ASN A 228 19.62 -6.15 -6.31
N ARG A 229 20.69 -6.96 -6.24
CA ARG A 229 21.36 -7.45 -5.03
C ARG A 229 20.43 -8.20 -4.07
N LYS A 230 19.42 -8.90 -4.59
CA LYS A 230 18.60 -9.83 -3.78
C LYS A 230 19.20 -11.23 -3.80
N GLY A 231 19.21 -11.87 -2.63
CA GLY A 231 19.57 -13.28 -2.49
C GLY A 231 18.33 -14.18 -2.42
N PHE A 232 18.53 -15.50 -2.46
CA PHE A 232 17.43 -16.45 -2.26
C PHE A 232 16.84 -16.31 -0.86
N HIS A 233 15.52 -16.18 -0.79
CA HIS A 233 14.81 -16.32 0.48
C HIS A 233 14.67 -17.81 0.81
N THR A 234 14.91 -18.20 2.06
CA THR A 234 14.90 -19.60 2.51
C THR A 234 14.11 -19.78 3.79
N LYS A 235 13.59 -20.99 4.01
CA LYS A 235 12.85 -21.34 5.22
C LYS A 235 13.14 -22.77 5.66
N GLY A 236 13.20 -22.96 6.98
CA GLY A 236 13.33 -24.27 7.62
C GLY A 236 14.71 -24.86 7.42
N GLU A 237 15.71 -24.30 8.10
CA GLU A 237 17.08 -24.84 8.10
C GLU A 237 17.10 -26.30 8.59
N ILE A 238 17.79 -27.15 7.86
CA ILE A 238 17.97 -28.56 8.16
C ILE A 238 19.07 -28.66 9.19
N LYS A 239 18.70 -28.91 10.44
CA LYS A 239 19.67 -29.24 11.49
C LYS A 239 20.20 -30.63 11.20
N THR A 240 21.43 -30.73 10.71
CA THR A 240 22.18 -31.98 10.79
C THR A 240 22.52 -32.21 12.26
N ASN A 241 22.24 -33.40 12.78
CA ASN A 241 22.71 -33.79 14.10
C ASN A 241 24.24 -33.92 14.05
N GLY A 242 24.94 -32.81 14.20
CA GLY A 242 26.33 -32.83 14.59
C GLY A 242 26.39 -33.53 15.94
N HIS A 243 27.16 -34.60 16.05
CA HIS A 243 27.53 -35.21 17.31
C HIS A 243 28.01 -34.11 18.26
N ALA A 244 27.12 -33.68 19.16
CA ALA A 244 27.52 -32.85 20.28
C ALA A 244 28.41 -33.73 21.14
N SER A 245 29.73 -33.55 21.03
CA SER A 245 30.68 -34.08 22.01
C SER A 245 30.19 -33.66 23.38
N LYS A 246 29.68 -34.63 24.15
CA LYS A 246 29.30 -34.46 25.56
C LYS A 246 30.53 -33.92 26.29
N ARG A 247 30.61 -32.60 26.48
CA ARG A 247 31.47 -32.03 27.52
C ARG A 247 30.90 -32.50 28.85
N ARG A 248 31.48 -33.57 29.41
CA ARG A 248 31.36 -33.90 30.82
C ARG A 248 31.82 -32.66 31.60
N LYS A 249 30.91 -32.03 32.35
CA LYS A 249 31.30 -31.17 33.45
C LYS A 249 31.92 -32.07 34.52
N THR A 250 33.23 -31.93 34.68
CA THR A 250 33.94 -32.24 35.94
C THR A 250 33.46 -31.31 37.03
#